data_AF-A0A1B9S3H5-F1
#
_entry.id   AF-A0A1B9S3H5-F1
#
_cell.length_a   1.000
_cell.length_b   1.000
_cell.length_c   1.000
_cell.angle_alpha   90.00
_cell.angle_beta   90.00
_cell.angle_gamma   90.00
#
_symmetry.space_group_name_H-M   'P 1'
#
loop_
_entity.id
_entity.type
_entity.pdbx_description
1 polymer ?
#
loop_
_entity_poly.entity_id
_entity_poly.type
_entity_poly.pdbx_seq_one_letter_code
_entity_poly.pdbx_strand_id
1 'polypeptide(L)'
;MEGWILIARAIVAIAFLAISSTANAAQVICFLEVDGQIYLQGRCTYVPDPNGSFSIGTDDPAGKYFAYLATSAPNEATGFWNGTAGGTHAHEDLGKLHRNGGCWVNDTAKICAWR
;
A
#
# COMPACT_ATOMS: atom_id res chain seq x y z
N MET A 1 -46.64 -43.75 -27.38
CA MET A 1 -46.11 -44.47 -26.20
C MET A 1 -44.82 -45.12 -26.66
N GLU A 2 -43.75 -45.02 -25.86
CA GLU A 2 -42.44 -45.67 -26.06
C GLU A 2 -41.53 -44.98 -27.10
N GLY A 3 -40.28 -44.63 -26.85
CA GLY A 3 -39.45 -44.76 -25.66
C GLY A 3 -38.26 -43.83 -25.85
N TRP A 4 -38.14 -42.88 -24.94
CA TRP A 4 -36.98 -42.02 -24.75
C TRP A 4 -35.80 -42.89 -24.30
N ILE A 5 -34.60 -42.70 -24.85
CA ILE A 5 -33.28 -42.82 -24.20
C ILE A 5 -32.25 -42.61 -25.32
N LEU A 6 -31.80 -41.37 -25.50
CA LEU A 6 -30.43 -41.05 -25.93
C LEU A 6 -30.08 -39.73 -25.25
N ILE A 7 -29.76 -39.78 -23.96
CA ILE A 7 -29.07 -38.67 -23.30
C ILE A 7 -27.76 -39.26 -22.80
N ALA A 8 -26.74 -39.20 -23.66
CA ALA A 8 -25.37 -39.37 -23.22
C ALA A 8 -25.12 -38.35 -22.11
N ARG A 9 -24.96 -38.84 -20.88
CA ARG A 9 -24.60 -38.03 -19.72
C ARG A 9 -23.17 -37.53 -19.90
N ALA A 10 -23.01 -36.40 -20.57
CA ALA A 10 -21.76 -35.65 -20.53
C ALA A 10 -21.59 -35.09 -19.11
N ILE A 11 -20.77 -35.77 -18.30
CA ILE A 11 -20.30 -35.23 -17.03
C ILE A 11 -19.33 -34.10 -17.37
N VAL A 12 -19.81 -32.87 -17.44
CA VAL A 12 -18.96 -31.68 -17.54
C VAL A 12 -18.41 -31.40 -16.15
N ALA A 13 -17.22 -31.90 -15.86
CA ALA A 13 -16.46 -31.51 -14.68
C ALA A 13 -15.96 -30.07 -14.88
N ILE A 14 -16.70 -29.09 -14.37
CA ILE A 14 -16.26 -27.69 -14.33
C ILE A 14 -15.17 -27.59 -13.27
N ALA A 15 -13.91 -27.67 -13.71
CA ALA A 15 -12.76 -27.36 -12.88
C ALA A 15 -12.76 -25.84 -12.60
N PHE A 16 -13.22 -25.44 -11.43
CA PHE A 16 -13.06 -24.09 -10.90
C PHE A 16 -11.56 -23.84 -10.67
N LEU A 17 -10.88 -23.25 -11.66
CA LEU A 17 -9.55 -22.67 -11.49
C LEU A 17 -9.69 -21.44 -10.59
N ALA A 18 -9.43 -21.60 -9.30
CA ALA A 18 -9.28 -20.48 -8.38
C ALA A 18 -8.04 -19.68 -8.80
N ILE A 19 -8.25 -18.56 -9.49
CA ILE A 19 -7.19 -17.60 -9.81
C ILE A 19 -6.86 -16.88 -8.51
N SER A 20 -5.83 -17.34 -7.80
CA SER A 20 -5.30 -16.64 -6.63
C SER A 20 -4.61 -15.36 -7.11
N SER A 21 -5.28 -14.22 -7.02
CA SER A 21 -4.65 -12.92 -7.21
C SER A 21 -3.71 -12.65 -6.03
N THR A 22 -2.42 -12.85 -6.23
CA THR A 22 -1.39 -12.40 -5.29
C THR A 22 -1.36 -10.88 -5.33
N ALA A 23 -1.87 -10.24 -4.28
CA ALA A 23 -1.67 -8.81 -4.06
C ALA A 23 -0.16 -8.58 -3.84
N ASN A 24 0.56 -8.30 -4.94
CA ASN A 24 1.96 -7.94 -4.87
C ASN A 24 2.03 -6.46 -4.45
N ALA A 25 2.48 -6.21 -3.21
CA ALA A 25 2.93 -4.87 -2.83
C ALA A 25 3.96 -4.41 -3.87
N ALA A 26 3.68 -3.29 -4.54
CA ALA A 26 4.57 -2.80 -5.57
C ALA A 26 5.86 -2.32 -4.90
N GLN A 27 7.02 -2.77 -5.39
CA GLN A 27 8.30 -2.13 -5.04
C GLN A 27 8.36 -0.78 -5.76
N VAL A 28 8.54 0.27 -4.97
CA VAL A 28 8.69 1.65 -5.45
C VAL A 28 9.94 2.24 -4.80
N ILE A 29 10.38 3.41 -5.26
CA ILE A 29 11.36 4.21 -4.51
C ILE A 29 10.59 5.05 -3.50
N CYS A 30 11.00 4.96 -2.24
CA CYS A 30 10.39 5.65 -1.12
C CYS A 30 11.37 6.63 -0.48
N PHE A 31 10.82 7.65 0.15
CA PHE A 31 11.56 8.59 0.96
C PHE A 31 10.72 9.04 2.15
N LEU A 32 11.30 8.97 3.35
CA LEU A 32 10.74 9.54 4.58
C LEU A 32 11.81 10.39 5.26
N GLU A 33 11.50 11.68 5.42
CA GLU A 33 12.28 12.63 6.20
C GLU A 33 11.38 13.30 7.22
N VAL A 34 11.87 13.42 8.44
CA VAL A 34 11.20 14.09 9.56
C VAL A 34 12.23 14.94 10.29
N ASP A 35 11.92 16.21 10.49
CA ASP A 35 12.79 17.22 11.11
C ASP A 35 14.21 17.27 10.49
N GLY A 36 14.29 17.14 9.16
CA GLY A 36 15.53 17.17 8.40
C GLY A 36 16.37 15.89 8.45
N GLN A 37 15.91 14.86 9.19
CA GLN A 37 16.57 13.55 9.25
C GLN A 37 15.86 12.55 8.33
N ILE A 38 16.66 11.83 7.53
CA ILE A 38 16.16 10.77 6.64
C ILE A 38 16.07 9.46 7.41
N TYR A 39 14.89 8.83 7.37
CA TYR A 39 14.58 7.58 8.08
C TYR A 39 14.32 6.40 7.13
N LEU A 40 13.86 6.69 5.92
CA LEU A 40 13.64 5.69 4.87
C LEU A 40 14.09 6.30 3.54
N GLN A 41 14.92 5.59 2.79
CA GLN A 41 15.32 5.98 1.45
C GLN A 41 15.65 4.74 0.61
N GLY A 42 15.13 4.70 -0.61
CA GLY A 42 15.42 3.65 -1.58
C GLY A 42 14.22 2.76 -1.84
N ARG A 43 14.46 1.51 -2.27
CA ARG A 43 13.37 0.58 -2.57
C ARG A 43 12.61 0.23 -1.30
N CYS A 44 11.29 0.36 -1.33
CA CYS A 44 10.43 -0.09 -0.24
C CYS A 44 9.08 -0.59 -0.76
N THR A 45 8.31 -1.24 0.10
CA THR A 45 6.93 -1.61 -0.20
C THR A 45 6.01 -0.40 -0.18
N TYR A 46 5.10 -0.35 -1.14
CA TYR A 46 4.01 0.62 -1.20
C TYR A 46 2.67 -0.11 -1.17
N VAL A 47 1.83 0.27 -0.21
CA VAL A 47 0.51 -0.33 0.03
C VAL A 47 -0.55 0.75 -0.13
N PRO A 48 -1.27 0.81 -1.27
CA PRO A 48 -2.33 1.78 -1.49
C PRO A 48 -3.65 1.38 -0.81
N ASP A 49 -4.36 2.37 -0.28
CA ASP A 49 -5.75 2.26 0.14
C ASP A 49 -6.71 2.77 -0.96
N PRO A 50 -7.98 2.30 -0.98
CA PRO A 50 -8.96 2.69 -2.00
C PRO A 50 -9.30 4.20 -2.03
N ASN A 51 -9.13 4.91 -0.91
CA ASN A 51 -9.44 6.34 -0.79
C ASN A 51 -8.26 7.27 -1.19
N GLY A 52 -7.16 6.69 -1.68
CA GLY A 52 -5.95 7.43 -2.03
C GLY A 52 -4.94 7.59 -0.88
N SER A 53 -5.28 7.14 0.33
CA SER A 53 -4.29 6.91 1.39
C SER A 53 -3.29 5.82 0.99
N PHE A 54 -2.15 5.75 1.66
CA PHE A 54 -1.18 4.67 1.44
C PHE A 54 -0.19 4.53 2.59
N SER A 55 0.47 3.37 2.66
CA SER A 55 1.63 3.13 3.51
C SER A 55 2.90 2.92 2.68
N ILE A 56 4.05 3.31 3.25
CA ILE A 56 5.38 2.99 2.73
C ILE A 56 6.21 2.26 3.79
N GLY A 57 6.94 1.21 3.40
CA GLY A 57 7.93 0.55 4.25
C GLY A 57 7.39 -0.43 5.30
N THR A 58 6.11 -0.79 5.24
CA THR A 58 5.45 -1.66 6.25
C THR A 58 5.89 -3.13 6.24
N ASP A 59 6.40 -3.62 5.12
CA ASP A 59 6.67 -5.05 4.88
C ASP A 59 8.11 -5.32 4.48
N ASP A 60 9.03 -4.42 4.85
CA ASP A 60 10.46 -4.63 4.68
C ASP A 60 11.03 -5.34 5.92
N PRO A 61 11.51 -6.60 5.83
CA PRO A 61 12.08 -7.31 6.97
C PRO A 61 13.32 -6.63 7.58
N ALA A 62 14.02 -5.81 6.80
CA ALA A 62 15.13 -4.98 7.26
C ALA A 62 14.69 -3.55 7.63
N GLY A 63 13.46 -3.19 7.28
CA GLY A 63 12.88 -1.87 7.48
C GLY A 63 12.63 -1.60 8.96
N LYS A 64 13.09 -0.44 9.43
CA LYS A 64 12.89 0.02 10.81
C LYS A 64 11.87 1.14 10.92
N TYR A 65 11.50 1.74 9.79
CA TYR A 65 10.67 2.92 9.71
C TYR A 65 9.65 2.78 8.60
N PHE A 66 8.44 3.25 8.87
CA PHE A 66 7.35 3.27 7.92
C PHE A 66 6.47 4.50 8.18
N ALA A 67 5.72 4.89 7.16
CA ALA A 67 4.78 5.99 7.25
C ALA A 67 3.45 5.60 6.62
N TYR A 68 2.37 6.16 7.18
CA TYR A 68 1.02 6.13 6.65
C TYR A 68 0.61 7.54 6.27
N LEU A 69 0.03 7.69 5.08
CA LEU A 69 -0.56 8.95 4.64
C LEU A 69 -2.07 8.79 4.53
N ALA A 70 -2.81 9.57 5.31
CA ALA A 70 -4.26 9.62 5.29
C ALA A 70 -4.76 10.77 4.40
N THR A 71 -5.33 10.47 3.24
CA THR A 71 -5.90 11.50 2.35
C THR A 71 -7.25 11.98 2.90
N SER A 72 -7.42 13.30 3.07
CA SER A 72 -8.66 13.92 3.55
C SER A 72 -9.46 14.62 2.45
N ALA A 73 -8.79 15.11 1.41
CA ALA A 73 -9.38 15.75 0.24
C ALA A 73 -8.38 15.69 -0.94
N PRO A 74 -8.77 16.05 -2.18
CA PRO A 74 -7.82 16.16 -3.27
C PRO A 74 -6.65 17.10 -2.91
N ASN A 75 -5.42 16.57 -2.96
CA ASN A 75 -4.18 17.27 -2.60
C ASN A 75 -4.04 17.68 -1.12
N GLU A 76 -4.88 17.15 -0.22
CA GLU A 76 -4.75 17.32 1.23
C GLU A 76 -4.67 15.96 1.93
N ALA A 77 -3.69 15.82 2.82
CA ALA A 77 -3.51 14.61 3.61
C ALA A 77 -2.89 14.92 4.97
N THR A 78 -3.01 13.98 5.91
CA THR A 78 -2.28 13.98 7.18
C THR A 78 -1.33 12.80 7.21
N GLY A 79 -0.10 13.00 7.63
CA GLY A 79 0.90 11.94 7.72
C GLY A 79 1.05 11.39 9.13
N PHE A 80 1.39 10.11 9.22
CA PHE A 80 1.73 9.43 10.45
C PHE A 80 2.95 8.55 10.22
N TRP A 81 3.77 8.34 11.24
CA TRP A 81 4.91 7.42 11.16
C TRP A 81 5.16 6.73 12.49
N ASN A 82 6.07 5.76 12.48
CA ASN A 82 6.32 4.94 13.66
C ASN A 82 7.25 5.59 14.70
N GLY A 83 7.98 6.65 14.34
CA GLY A 83 8.84 7.46 15.24
C GLY A 83 10.11 6.76 15.71
N THR A 84 9.94 5.60 16.32
CA THR A 84 11.01 4.78 16.87
C THR A 84 11.35 3.62 15.94
N ALA A 85 12.64 3.34 15.78
CA ALA A 85 13.12 2.19 15.02
C ALA A 85 12.45 0.88 15.49
N GLY A 86 11.80 0.16 14.58
CA GLY A 86 11.12 -1.10 14.89
C GLY A 86 9.79 -0.95 15.64
N GLY A 87 9.29 0.28 15.82
CA GLY A 87 7.93 0.52 16.30
C GLY A 87 6.91 -0.15 15.38
N THR A 88 5.84 -0.71 15.94
CA THR A 88 4.86 -1.54 15.20
C THR A 88 3.60 -0.79 14.75
N HIS A 89 3.49 0.50 15.10
CA HIS A 89 2.32 1.33 14.80
C HIS A 89 2.74 2.74 14.35
N ALA A 90 2.10 3.28 13.31
CA ALA A 90 2.27 4.67 12.90
C ALA A 90 1.34 5.60 13.69
N HIS A 91 1.77 6.04 14.86
CA HIS A 91 0.98 6.88 15.77
C HIS A 91 1.54 8.30 15.92
N GLU A 92 2.78 8.53 15.51
CA GLU A 92 3.41 9.84 15.58
C GLU A 92 2.89 10.71 14.42
N ASP A 93 2.33 11.88 14.76
CA ASP A 93 1.70 12.79 13.80
C ASP A 93 2.78 13.62 13.05
N LEU A 94 2.72 13.60 11.73
CA LEU A 94 3.58 14.42 10.84
C LEU A 94 2.88 15.71 10.39
N GLY A 95 1.63 15.91 10.80
CA GLY A 95 0.79 17.04 10.48
C GLY A 95 0.16 16.96 9.10
N LYS A 96 -0.49 18.07 8.72
CA LYS A 96 -1.06 18.25 7.39
C LYS A 96 0.06 18.39 6.37
N LEU A 97 -0.10 17.71 5.26
CA LEU A 97 0.81 17.68 4.13
C LEU A 97 0.07 18.09 2.87
N HIS A 98 0.79 18.73 1.96
CA HIS A 98 0.28 19.04 0.62
C HIS A 98 1.07 18.28 -0.42
N ARG A 99 0.43 18.01 -1.56
CA ARG A 99 1.05 17.28 -2.66
C ARG A 99 2.04 18.17 -3.41
N ASN A 100 3.28 17.69 -3.58
CA ASN A 100 4.30 18.31 -4.41
C ASN A 100 5.00 17.21 -5.24
N GLY A 101 4.66 17.12 -6.53
CA GLY A 101 5.20 16.08 -7.42
C GLY A 101 4.84 14.66 -6.95
N GLY A 102 5.85 13.83 -6.71
CA GLY A 102 5.68 12.47 -6.15
C GLY A 102 5.71 12.40 -4.62
N CYS A 103 5.64 13.56 -3.95
CA CYS A 103 5.77 13.69 -2.50
C CYS A 103 4.56 14.38 -1.87
N TRP A 104 4.42 14.14 -0.58
CA TRP A 104 3.59 14.88 0.35
C TRP A 104 4.51 15.57 1.35
N VAL A 105 4.38 16.89 1.47
CA VAL A 105 5.37 17.71 2.18
C VAL A 105 4.71 18.77 3.06
N ASN A 106 5.42 19.15 4.10
CA ASN A 106 5.24 20.38 4.87
C ASN A 106 6.62 20.86 5.36
N ASP A 107 6.65 21.74 6.36
CA ASP A 107 7.90 22.35 6.85
C ASP A 107 8.82 21.35 7.56
N THR A 108 8.27 20.26 8.13
CA THR A 108 9.02 19.32 8.98
C THR A 108 9.07 17.91 8.41
N ALA A 109 8.21 17.55 7.47
CA ALA A 109 8.04 16.18 7.00
C ALA A 109 7.96 16.09 5.48
N LYS A 110 8.51 15.00 4.95
CA LYS A 110 8.45 14.64 3.53
C LYS A 110 8.22 13.14 3.39
N ILE A 111 7.11 12.76 2.75
CA ILE A 111 6.76 11.38 2.42
C ILE A 111 6.67 11.28 0.90
N CYS A 112 7.51 10.46 0.28
CA CYS A 112 7.49 10.27 -1.17
C CYS A 112 7.38 8.81 -1.57
N ALA A 113 6.73 8.58 -2.71
CA ALA A 113 6.64 7.29 -3.36
C ALA A 113 6.68 7.48 -4.89
N TRP A 114 7.68 6.90 -5.56
CA TRP A 114 7.91 7.01 -7.00
C TRP A 114 8.05 5.63 -7.66
N ARG A 115 7.48 5.48 -8.86
CA ARG A 115 7.72 4.29 -9.71
C ARG A 115 8.83 4.56 -10.71
#